data_AF-A0A918UN60-F1
#
_entry.id   AF-A0A918UN60-F1
#
_cell.length_a   1.000
_cell.length_b   1.000
_cell.length_c   1.000
_cell.angle_alpha   90.00
_cell.angle_beta   90.00
_cell.angle_gamma   90.00
#
_symmetry.space_group_name_H-M   'P 1'
#
loop_
_entity.id
_entity.type
_entity.pdbx_description
1 polymer ?
#
loop_
_entity_poly.entity_id
_entity_poly.type
_entity_poly.pdbx_seq_one_letter_code
_entity_poly.pdbx_strand_id
1 'polypeptide(L)'
;MTEYTHKRAIKWLLSDDVGTSSKALLSAGLGLDQTYYSYPSDGGDFGRCVRLLINVPEVKSGFSILAEKSPYWKALIERWDDIEVAYIKALETRDGAELYKLMRSILKPIEDADRNVTRIGEGVRIRTST
;
A
#
# COMPACT_ATOMS: atom_id res chain seq x y z
N MET A 1 19.97 -4.37 -8.31
CA MET A 1 19.90 -3.13 -7.50
C MET A 1 21.27 -2.48 -7.42
N THR A 2 21.37 -1.16 -7.29
CA THR A 2 22.66 -0.47 -7.07
C THR A 2 22.87 -0.14 -5.58
N GLU A 3 24.11 0.14 -5.17
CA GLU A 3 24.41 0.66 -3.83
C GLU A 3 23.63 1.95 -3.51
N TYR A 4 23.41 2.79 -4.54
CA TYR A 4 22.63 4.02 -4.42
C TYR A 4 21.15 3.74 -4.07
N THR A 5 20.55 2.71 -4.68
CA THR A 5 19.19 2.27 -4.34
C THR A 5 19.10 1.83 -2.87
N HIS A 6 20.06 1.05 -2.39
CA HIS A 6 20.08 0.60 -0.99
C HIS A 6 20.19 1.76 0.01
N LYS A 7 21.03 2.77 -0.27
CA LYS A 7 21.14 3.96 0.60
C LYS A 7 19.81 4.73 0.69
N ARG A 8 19.09 4.89 -0.43
CA ARG A 8 17.76 5.56 -0.40
C ARG A 8 16.70 4.72 0.31
N ALA A 9 16.73 3.40 0.15
CA ALA A 9 15.87 2.48 0.89
C ALA A 9 16.12 2.55 2.41
N ILE A 10 17.39 2.55 2.84
CA ILE A 10 17.75 2.72 4.25
C ILE A 10 17.30 4.10 4.77
N LYS A 11 17.54 5.17 4.01
CA LYS A 11 17.08 6.52 4.38
C LYS A 11 15.57 6.59 4.55
N TRP A 12 14.80 5.94 3.66
CA TRP A 12 13.35 5.82 3.79
C TRP A 12 12.95 5.11 5.08
N LEU A 13 13.57 3.95 5.36
CA LEU A 13 13.29 3.15 6.56
C LEU A 13 13.60 3.89 7.88
N LEU A 14 14.54 4.82 7.86
CA LEU A 14 14.92 5.65 9.01
C LEU A 14 14.12 6.96 9.14
N SER A 15 13.25 7.27 8.17
CA SER A 15 12.38 8.45 8.22
C SER A 15 11.12 8.21 9.06
N ASP A 16 10.34 9.26 9.29
CA ASP A 16 9.02 9.22 9.94
C ASP A 16 7.86 8.97 8.95
N ASP A 17 8.14 8.94 7.64
CA ASP A 17 7.16 8.79 6.56
C ASP A 17 6.88 7.33 6.17
N VAL A 18 7.30 6.40 7.03
CA VAL A 18 7.27 4.95 6.80
C VAL A 18 6.01 4.29 7.36
N GLY A 19 5.49 3.27 6.67
CA GLY A 19 4.34 2.47 7.10
C GLY A 19 4.53 0.99 6.76
N THR A 20 3.65 0.11 7.26
CA THR A 20 3.75 -1.34 6.97
C THR A 20 3.51 -1.65 5.50
N SER A 21 2.60 -0.93 4.83
CA SER A 21 2.35 -1.04 3.39
C SER A 21 3.55 -0.61 2.53
N SER A 22 4.18 0.52 2.85
CA SER A 22 5.37 0.97 2.11
C SER A 22 6.58 0.09 2.38
N LYS A 23 6.74 -0.44 3.61
CA LYS A 23 7.73 -1.49 3.91
C LYS A 23 7.50 -2.75 3.08
N ALA A 24 6.25 -3.15 2.89
CA ALA A 24 5.93 -4.31 2.06
C ALA A 24 6.29 -4.10 0.59
N LEU A 25 6.01 -2.91 0.05
CA LEU A 25 6.45 -2.52 -1.29
C LEU A 25 7.98 -2.47 -1.42
N LEU A 26 8.66 -1.84 -0.47
CA LEU A 26 10.12 -1.75 -0.46
C LEU A 26 10.75 -3.15 -0.44
N SER A 27 10.29 -4.02 0.45
CA SER A 27 10.82 -5.37 0.60
C SER A 27 10.60 -6.21 -0.67
N ALA A 28 9.40 -6.13 -1.28
CA ALA A 28 9.10 -6.83 -2.53
C ALA A 28 9.99 -6.33 -3.68
N GLY A 29 10.15 -5.00 -3.81
CA GLY A 29 11.01 -4.42 -4.84
C GLY A 29 12.50 -4.69 -4.61
N LEU A 30 12.92 -4.98 -3.39
CA LEU A 30 14.29 -5.42 -3.07
C LEU A 30 14.50 -6.94 -3.25
N GLY A 31 13.45 -7.70 -3.57
CA GLY A 31 13.52 -9.16 -3.68
C GLY A 31 13.74 -9.86 -2.33
N LEU A 32 13.32 -9.22 -1.23
CA LEU A 32 13.41 -9.77 0.10
C LEU A 32 12.14 -10.54 0.44
N ASP A 33 12.29 -11.68 1.11
CA ASP A 33 11.15 -12.46 1.58
C ASP A 33 10.40 -11.73 2.69
N GLN A 34 9.08 -11.81 2.63
CA GLN A 34 8.19 -11.15 3.58
C GLN A 34 7.29 -12.16 4.26
N THR A 35 7.21 -12.04 5.58
CA THR A 35 6.24 -12.80 6.36
C THR A 35 4.83 -12.24 6.21
N TYR A 36 4.67 -10.94 5.88
CA TYR A 36 3.37 -10.27 5.81
C TYR A 36 3.27 -9.26 4.67
N TYR A 37 2.25 -9.40 3.82
CA TYR A 37 1.95 -8.50 2.70
C TYR A 37 0.92 -7.43 3.09
N SER A 38 1.28 -6.55 4.04
CA SER A 38 0.45 -5.38 4.40
C SER A 38 0.22 -4.50 3.17
N TYR A 39 -0.97 -3.93 3.03
CA TYR A 39 -1.41 -3.15 1.86
C TYR A 39 -1.92 -1.77 2.31
N PRO A 40 -1.94 -0.76 1.42
CA PRO A 40 -2.45 0.56 1.80
C PRO A 40 -3.95 0.49 2.04
N SER A 41 -4.36 0.66 3.30
CA SER A 41 -5.75 0.51 3.74
C SER A 41 -6.56 1.80 3.62
N ASP A 42 -5.86 2.94 3.61
CA ASP A 42 -6.41 4.28 3.47
C ASP A 42 -5.48 5.20 2.65
N GLY A 43 -5.92 6.44 2.45
CA GLY A 43 -5.18 7.44 1.68
C GLY A 43 -3.83 7.84 2.31
N GLY A 44 -3.70 7.74 3.63
CA GLY A 44 -2.43 8.00 4.32
C GLY A 44 -1.40 6.91 4.02
N ASP A 45 -1.83 5.64 4.11
CA ASP A 45 -1.00 4.49 3.75
C ASP A 45 -0.63 4.51 2.26
N PHE A 46 -1.58 4.83 1.39
CA PHE A 46 -1.32 4.96 -0.05
C PHE A 46 -0.30 6.07 -0.32
N GLY A 47 -0.47 7.24 0.31
CA GLY A 47 0.47 8.35 0.20
C GLY A 47 1.91 7.96 0.60
N ARG A 48 2.09 7.16 1.65
CA ARG A 48 3.42 6.65 2.04
C ARG A 48 4.01 5.74 0.95
N CYS A 49 3.18 4.93 0.28
CA CYS A 49 3.65 4.10 -0.84
C CYS A 49 4.05 4.94 -2.06
N VAL A 50 3.28 5.98 -2.40
CA VAL A 50 3.63 6.92 -3.48
C VAL A 50 4.94 7.64 -3.18
N ARG A 51 5.10 8.18 -1.97
CA ARG A 51 6.33 8.89 -1.57
C ARG A 51 7.55 7.95 -1.52
N LEU A 52 7.37 6.68 -1.16
CA LEU A 52 8.42 5.67 -1.35
C LEU A 52 8.82 5.52 -2.81
N LEU A 53 7.85 5.37 -3.73
CA LEU A 53 8.12 5.21 -5.16
C LEU A 53 8.81 6.44 -5.77
N ILE A 54 8.51 7.64 -5.28
CA ILE A 54 9.25 8.86 -5.65
C ILE A 54 10.70 8.79 -5.14
N ASN A 55 10.91 8.36 -3.90
CA ASN A 55 12.24 8.29 -3.29
C ASN A 55 13.10 7.13 -3.82
N VAL A 56 12.49 6.00 -4.20
CA VAL A 56 13.15 4.74 -4.61
C VAL A 56 12.38 4.08 -5.76
N PRO A 57 12.30 4.68 -6.96
CA PRO A 57 11.43 4.22 -8.05
C PRO A 57 11.70 2.78 -8.50
N GLU A 58 12.91 2.27 -8.31
CA GLU A 58 13.29 0.89 -8.65
C GLU A 58 12.44 -0.16 -7.93
N VAL A 59 11.88 0.16 -6.74
CA VAL A 59 11.04 -0.79 -6.00
C VAL A 59 9.64 -0.96 -6.61
N LYS A 60 9.26 -0.17 -7.62
CA LYS A 60 8.04 -0.41 -8.41
C LYS A 60 8.03 -1.79 -9.06
N SER A 61 9.21 -2.35 -9.33
CA SER A 61 9.36 -3.74 -9.81
C SER A 61 8.72 -4.78 -8.87
N GLY A 62 8.57 -4.47 -7.58
CA GLY A 62 7.90 -5.33 -6.60
C GLY A 62 6.39 -5.46 -6.78
N PHE A 63 5.77 -4.65 -7.65
CA PHE A 63 4.32 -4.73 -7.92
C PHE A 63 3.90 -6.11 -8.41
N SER A 64 4.70 -6.76 -9.26
CA SER A 64 4.39 -8.10 -9.75
C SER A 64 4.34 -9.13 -8.62
N ILE A 65 5.33 -9.09 -7.72
CA ILE A 65 5.42 -9.96 -6.55
C ILE A 65 4.22 -9.72 -5.61
N LEU A 66 3.92 -8.46 -5.33
CA LEU A 66 2.79 -8.12 -4.45
C LEU A 66 1.43 -8.52 -5.04
N ALA A 67 1.22 -8.33 -6.34
CA ALA A 67 0.00 -8.71 -7.04
C ALA A 67 -0.18 -10.24 -7.08
N GLU A 68 0.91 -11.01 -7.13
CA GLU A 68 0.86 -12.46 -7.05
C GLU A 68 0.50 -12.93 -5.63
N LYS A 69 1.06 -12.29 -4.60
CA LYS A 69 0.98 -12.78 -3.22
C LYS A 69 -0.18 -12.21 -2.40
N SER A 70 -0.79 -11.11 -2.82
CA SER A 70 -1.85 -10.44 -2.06
C SER A 70 -3.00 -9.98 -2.97
N PRO A 71 -4.23 -10.49 -2.76
CA PRO A 71 -5.38 -10.07 -3.55
C PRO A 71 -5.69 -8.57 -3.37
N TYR A 72 -5.39 -8.01 -2.19
CA TYR A 72 -5.52 -6.58 -1.91
C TYR A 72 -4.57 -5.76 -2.77
N TRP A 73 -3.28 -6.12 -2.79
CA TRP A 73 -2.31 -5.43 -3.64
C TRP A 73 -2.64 -5.58 -5.11
N LYS A 74 -3.06 -6.76 -5.55
CA LYS A 74 -3.48 -6.99 -6.93
C LYS A 74 -4.56 -5.97 -7.36
N ALA A 75 -5.65 -5.89 -6.60
CA ALA A 75 -6.75 -4.99 -6.92
C ALA A 75 -6.39 -3.50 -6.84
N LEU A 76 -5.52 -3.12 -5.90
CA LEU A 76 -5.00 -1.76 -5.80
C LEU A 76 -4.09 -1.39 -6.98
N ILE A 77 -3.21 -2.31 -7.40
CA ILE A 77 -2.30 -2.11 -8.52
C ILE A 77 -3.07 -1.99 -9.85
N GLU A 78 -4.10 -2.81 -10.05
CA GLU A 78 -4.99 -2.73 -11.24
C GLU A 78 -5.69 -1.37 -11.39
N ARG A 79 -5.82 -0.62 -10.30
CA ARG A 79 -6.44 0.71 -10.25
C ARG A 79 -5.49 1.80 -9.77
N TRP A 80 -4.17 1.55 -9.81
CA TRP A 80 -3.17 2.42 -9.17
C TRP A 80 -3.26 3.87 -9.66
N ASP A 81 -3.33 4.06 -10.98
CA ASP A 81 -3.35 5.39 -11.61
C ASP A 81 -4.60 6.18 -11.20
N ASP A 82 -5.76 5.52 -11.11
CA ASP A 82 -7.00 6.17 -10.65
C ASP A 82 -6.89 6.61 -9.18
N ILE A 83 -6.28 5.78 -8.33
CA ILE A 83 -6.06 6.11 -6.92
C ILE A 83 -5.06 7.26 -6.80
N GLU A 84 -4.01 7.29 -7.63
CA GLU A 84 -3.01 8.35 -7.66
C GLU A 84 -3.63 9.71 -8.07
N VAL A 85 -4.50 9.71 -9.09
CA VAL A 85 -5.27 10.91 -9.48
C VAL A 85 -6.15 11.39 -8.32
N ALA A 86 -6.90 10.49 -7.69
CA ALA A 86 -7.74 10.84 -6.55
C ALA A 86 -6.92 11.34 -5.34
N TYR A 87 -5.73 10.78 -5.14
CA TYR A 87 -4.79 11.17 -4.09
C TYR A 87 -4.25 12.58 -4.31
N ILE A 88 -3.82 12.92 -5.52
CA ILE A 88 -3.35 14.27 -5.87
C ILE A 88 -4.46 15.29 -5.64
N LYS A 89 -5.68 15.00 -6.13
CA LYS A 89 -6.85 15.86 -5.89
C LYS A 89 -7.13 16.06 -4.40
N ALA A 90 -6.99 15.01 -3.60
CA ALA A 90 -7.18 15.09 -2.15
C ALA A 90 -6.14 15.99 -1.47
N LEU A 91 -4.89 16.01 -1.95
CA LEU A 91 -3.86 16.93 -1.46
C LEU A 91 -4.17 18.39 -1.80
N GLU A 92 -4.60 18.65 -3.04
CA GLU A 92 -4.93 20.00 -3.52
C GLU A 92 -6.13 20.60 -2.78
N THR A 93 -7.19 19.81 -2.61
CA THR A 93 -8.44 20.24 -1.98
C THR A 93 -8.42 20.13 -0.46
N ARG A 94 -7.46 19.39 0.10
CA ARG A 94 -7.44 18.94 1.50
C ARG A 94 -8.68 18.14 1.91
N ASP A 95 -9.32 17.48 0.93
CA ASP A 95 -10.46 16.60 1.12
C ASP A 95 -10.16 15.19 0.62
N GLY A 96 -10.10 14.23 1.55
CA GLY A 96 -9.84 12.83 1.26
C GLY A 96 -11.09 11.99 0.96
N ALA A 97 -12.30 12.58 0.90
CA ALA A 97 -13.54 11.81 0.83
C ALA A 97 -13.67 10.98 -0.46
N GLU A 98 -13.28 11.54 -1.61
CA GLU A 98 -13.31 10.81 -2.88
C GLU A 98 -12.28 9.68 -2.92
N LEU A 99 -11.04 9.96 -2.49
CA LEU A 99 -9.98 8.97 -2.36
C LEU A 99 -10.41 7.82 -1.45
N TYR A 100 -10.97 8.14 -0.27
CA TYR A 100 -11.47 7.15 0.66
C TYR A 100 -12.56 6.29 0.01
N LYS A 101 -13.57 6.90 -0.61
CA LYS A 101 -14.65 6.16 -1.30
C LYS A 101 -14.11 5.24 -2.38
N LEU A 102 -13.15 5.69 -3.19
CA LEU A 102 -12.52 4.88 -4.23
C LEU A 102 -11.76 3.70 -3.63
N MET A 103 -10.88 3.93 -2.67
CA MET A 103 -10.13 2.84 -2.04
C MET A 103 -11.06 1.83 -1.36
N ARG A 104 -12.14 2.30 -0.72
CA ARG A 104 -13.12 1.40 -0.09
C ARG A 104 -13.90 0.58 -1.10
N SER A 105 -14.24 1.12 -2.27
CA SER A 105 -14.94 0.34 -3.31
C SER A 105 -14.08 -0.79 -3.87
N ILE A 106 -12.75 -0.62 -3.88
CA ILE A 106 -11.77 -1.64 -4.28
C ILE A 106 -11.55 -2.67 -3.17
N LEU A 107 -11.32 -2.21 -1.93
CA LEU A 107 -10.90 -3.08 -0.84
C LEU A 107 -12.06 -3.87 -0.22
N LYS A 108 -13.23 -3.26 -0.06
CA LYS A 108 -14.36 -3.86 0.67
C LYS A 108 -14.80 -5.23 0.13
N PRO A 109 -14.92 -5.47 -1.19
CA PRO A 109 -15.26 -6.80 -1.70
C PRO A 109 -14.24 -7.88 -1.32
N ILE A 110 -12.97 -7.52 -1.22
CA ILE A 110 -11.87 -8.43 -0.85
C ILE A 110 -11.90 -8.70 0.64
N GLU A 111 -12.08 -7.65 1.46
CA GLU A 111 -12.23 -7.74 2.91
C GLU A 111 -13.44 -8.62 3.29
N ASP A 112 -14.55 -8.50 2.57
CA ASP A 112 -15.78 -9.27 2.82
C ASP A 112 -15.64 -10.75 2.41
N ALA A 113 -14.70 -11.06 1.51
CA ALA A 113 -14.38 -12.43 1.11
C ALA A 113 -13.24 -13.07 1.94
N ASP A 114 -12.47 -12.26 2.69
CA ASP A 114 -11.31 -12.71 3.46
C ASP A 114 -11.77 -13.34 4.80
N ARG A 115 -11.60 -14.66 4.91
CA ARG A 115 -11.97 -15.43 6.11
C ARG A 115 -11.19 -15.05 7.36
N ASN A 116 -10.05 -14.37 7.21
CA ASN A 116 -9.25 -13.90 8.33
C ASN A 116 -9.74 -12.54 8.86
N VAL A 117 -10.72 -11.90 8.21
CA VAL A 117 -11.30 -10.63 8.66
C VAL A 117 -12.52 -10.90 9.52
N THR A 118 -12.44 -10.52 10.80
CA THR A 118 -13.57 -10.52 11.74
C THR A 118 -14.07 -9.10 11.96
N ARG A 119 -15.38 -8.90 11.92
CA ARG A 119 -16.05 -7.63 12.23
C ARG A 119 -16.45 -7.59 13.71
N ILE A 120 -16.11 -6.50 14.39
CA ILE A 120 -16.49 -6.20 15.76
C ILE A 120 -17.37 -4.94 15.72
N GLY A 121 -18.69 -5.13 15.72
CA GLY A 121 -19.65 -4.03 15.56
C GLY A 121 -19.63 -3.39 14.17
N GLU A 122 -20.19 -2.18 14.05
CA GLU A 122 -20.39 -1.52 12.75
C GLU A 122 -19.12 -0.93 12.11
N GLY A 123 -18.09 -0.66 12.93
CA GLY A 123 -16.90 0.10 12.48
C GLY A 123 -15.55 -0.59 12.67
N VAL A 124 -15.44 -1.59 13.56
CA VAL A 124 -14.14 -2.19 13.90
C VAL A 124 -13.97 -3.51 13.17
N ARG A 125 -12.77 -3.71 12.63
CA ARG A 125 -12.37 -4.95 11.96
C ARG A 125 -10.99 -5.36 12.42
N ILE A 126 -10.82 -6.66 12.63
CA ILE A 126 -9.53 -7.27 12.95
C ILE A 126 -9.27 -8.31 11.88
N ARG A 127 -8.15 -8.17 11.18
CA ARG A 127 -7.61 -9.22 10.30
C ARG A 127 -6.54 -9.96 11.07
N THR A 128 -6.70 -11.27 11.26
CA THR A 128 -5.66 -12.10 11.86
C THR A 128 -4.66 -12.53 10.79
N SER A 129 -3.37 -12.50 11.13
CA SER A 129 -2.36 -13.12 10.27
C SER A 129 -2.26 -14.59 10.66
N THR A 130 -2.67 -15.49 9.77
CA THR A 130 -2.39 -16.93 9.88
C THR A 130 -1.12 -17.28 9.13
#